data_AF-A0A8S1MJB1-F1
#
_entry.id   AF-A0A8S1MJB1-F1
#
_cell.length_a   1.000
_cell.length_b   1.000
_cell.length_c   1.000
_cell.angle_alpha   90.00
_cell.angle_beta   90.00
_cell.angle_gamma   90.00
#
_symmetry.space_group_name_H-M   'P 1'
#
loop_
_entity.id
_entity.type
_entity.pdbx_description
1 polymer ?
#
loop_
_entity_poly.entity_id
_entity_poly.type
_entity_poly.pdbx_seq_one_letter_code
_entity_poly.pdbx_strand_id
1 'polypeptide(L)'
;MNLNQNALLQLSNRVAAPRRATMFNYTKKGLNIRPDSPKTREACLALGYDSSIFKLKKLDEFGGPNVTEAIQKMRYDHYVKKMEITFKEISQKRKQITKKNKGLQNIQLEKSFHRDEGYLQMIYIHFLVQSMI
;
A
#
# COMPACT_ATOMS: atom_id res chain seq x y z
N MET A 1 -34.66 -19.83 23.39
CA MET A 1 -34.02 -19.14 22.23
C MET A 1 -33.19 -17.99 22.75
N ASN A 2 -31.86 -18.01 22.61
CA ASN A 2 -31.08 -16.77 22.62
C ASN A 2 -29.75 -16.94 21.86
N LEU A 3 -29.85 -17.21 20.56
CA LEU A 3 -28.72 -17.30 19.64
C LEU A 3 -28.06 -15.93 19.35
N ASN A 4 -28.64 -14.82 19.83
CA ASN A 4 -28.22 -13.46 19.46
C ASN A 4 -27.13 -12.85 20.35
N GLN A 5 -26.94 -13.32 21.58
CA GLN A 5 -25.93 -12.70 22.48
C GLN A 5 -24.49 -13.07 22.11
N ASN A 6 -24.25 -14.30 21.65
CA ASN A 6 -22.91 -14.74 21.26
C ASN A 6 -22.42 -14.08 19.95
N ALA A 7 -23.33 -13.74 19.03
CA ALA A 7 -22.98 -13.03 17.80
C ALA A 7 -22.58 -11.57 18.07
N LEU A 8 -23.23 -10.92 19.04
CA LEU A 8 -22.95 -9.54 19.44
C LEU A 8 -21.59 -9.38 20.12
N LEU A 9 -21.18 -10.35 20.94
CA LEU A 9 -19.84 -10.37 21.57
C LEU A 9 -18.71 -10.59 20.55
N GLN A 10 -18.94 -11.34 19.48
CA GLN A 10 -17.94 -11.51 18.42
C GLN A 10 -17.76 -10.26 17.54
N LEU A 11 -18.79 -9.41 17.44
CA LEU A 11 -18.69 -8.11 16.76
C LEU A 11 -17.94 -7.06 17.60
N SER A 12 -18.09 -7.11 18.94
CA SER A 12 -17.39 -6.22 19.87
C SER A 12 -15.86 -6.44 19.89
N ASN A 13 -15.38 -7.67 19.64
CA ASN A 13 -13.93 -7.94 19.57
C ASN A 13 -13.28 -7.49 18.26
N ARG A 14 -14.07 -6.94 17.32
CA ARG A 14 -13.57 -6.26 16.11
C ARG A 14 -13.36 -4.76 16.35
N VAL A 15 -13.20 -4.30 17.59
CA VAL A 15 -12.58 -2.99 17.84
C VAL A 15 -11.17 -3.08 17.28
N ALA A 16 -11.02 -2.61 16.05
CA ALA A 16 -9.78 -2.59 15.31
C ALA A 16 -8.71 -1.97 16.19
N ALA A 17 -7.79 -2.82 16.68
CA ALA A 17 -6.58 -2.37 17.32
C ALA A 17 -6.02 -1.22 16.47
N PRO A 18 -5.69 -0.05 17.05
CA PRO A 18 -5.17 1.05 16.28
C PRO A 18 -3.92 0.53 15.59
N ARG A 19 -4.03 0.28 14.27
CA ARG A 19 -2.91 -0.05 13.39
C ARG A 19 -2.02 1.17 13.40
N ARG A 20 -1.21 1.32 14.44
CA ARG A 20 -0.22 2.37 14.59
C ARG A 20 0.87 2.03 13.58
N ALA A 21 0.57 2.30 12.31
CA ALA A 21 1.51 2.17 11.22
C ALA A 21 2.70 3.04 11.60
N THR A 22 3.86 2.40 11.73
CA THR A 22 5.15 3.05 11.93
C THR A 22 5.36 4.00 10.76
N MET A 23 4.96 5.26 10.96
CA MET A 23 5.09 6.29 9.94
C MET A 23 6.55 6.70 9.93
N PHE A 24 7.23 6.38 8.84
CA PHE A 24 8.59 6.82 8.66
C PHE A 24 8.55 8.29 8.23
N ASN A 25 8.91 9.17 9.17
CA ASN A 25 8.84 10.62 9.00
C ASN A 25 10.26 11.17 8.92
N TYR A 26 10.96 10.93 7.81
CA TYR A 26 12.24 11.62 7.58
C TYR A 26 11.94 13.05 7.14
N THR A 27 12.30 13.98 8.02
CA THR A 27 11.99 15.40 7.97
C THR A 27 12.72 16.12 6.84
N LYS A 28 12.10 16.13 5.66
CA LYS A 28 12.23 17.21 4.67
C LYS A 28 10.93 17.22 3.85
N LYS A 29 10.01 18.11 4.22
CA LYS A 29 8.68 18.38 3.62
C LYS A 29 8.24 17.41 2.50
N GLY A 30 7.42 16.41 2.81
CA GLY A 30 6.50 15.80 1.83
C GLY A 30 6.62 14.31 1.50
N LEU A 31 7.56 13.56 2.07
CA LEU A 31 7.69 12.11 1.83
C LEU A 31 7.16 11.28 3.01
N ASN A 32 5.84 11.18 3.12
CA ASN A 32 5.20 10.24 4.04
C ASN A 32 5.13 8.84 3.39
N ILE A 33 6.12 8.01 3.70
CA ILE A 33 6.17 6.60 3.29
C ILE A 33 5.93 5.75 4.52
N ARG A 34 4.94 4.86 4.44
CA ARG A 34 4.70 3.82 5.44
C ARG A 34 5.40 2.56 4.97
N PRO A 35 6.53 2.14 5.59
CA PRO A 35 7.30 0.97 5.17
C PRO A 35 6.45 -0.31 5.18
N ASP A 36 5.59 -0.44 6.18
CA ASP A 36 4.74 -1.63 6.41
C ASP A 36 3.54 -1.71 5.46
N SER A 37 3.29 -0.68 4.65
CA SER A 37 2.17 -0.68 3.71
C SER A 37 2.42 -1.71 2.59
N PRO A 38 1.43 -2.56 2.25
CA PRO A 38 1.55 -3.52 1.14
C PRO A 38 2.01 -2.88 -0.16
N LYS A 39 1.52 -1.67 -0.46
CA LYS A 39 1.88 -0.93 -1.68
C LYS A 39 3.31 -0.40 -1.65
N THR A 40 3.83 -0.08 -0.46
CA THR A 40 5.23 0.32 -0.30
C THR A 40 6.13 -0.90 -0.48
N ARG A 41 5.78 -2.06 0.10
CA ARG A 41 6.50 -3.32 -0.11
C ARG A 41 6.53 -3.72 -1.58
N GLU A 42 5.39 -3.65 -2.27
CA GLU A 42 5.30 -3.93 -3.71
C GLU A 42 6.18 -2.97 -4.53
N ALA A 43 6.18 -1.68 -4.19
CA ALA A 43 7.06 -0.69 -4.82
C ALA A 43 8.55 -0.98 -4.58
N CYS A 44 8.93 -1.40 -3.37
CA CYS A 44 10.31 -1.76 -3.05
C CYS A 44 10.75 -3.01 -3.83
N LEU A 45 9.93 -4.06 -3.83
CA LEU A 45 10.18 -5.28 -4.62
C LEU A 45 10.33 -4.98 -6.11
N ALA A 46 9.45 -4.13 -6.66
CA ALA A 46 9.50 -3.75 -8.07
C ALA A 46 10.73 -2.91 -8.47
N LEU A 47 11.39 -2.29 -7.50
CA LEU A 47 12.63 -1.52 -7.71
C LEU A 47 13.88 -2.29 -7.26
N GLY A 48 13.74 -3.52 -6.75
CA GLY A 48 14.85 -4.32 -6.24
C GLY A 48 15.38 -3.87 -4.87
N TYR A 49 14.63 -3.08 -4.12
CA TYR A 49 15.00 -2.64 -2.78
C TYR A 49 14.46 -3.59 -1.72
N ASP A 50 15.29 -3.88 -0.71
CA ASP A 50 14.85 -4.54 0.51
C ASP A 50 14.19 -3.56 1.48
N SER A 51 13.30 -4.05 2.33
CA SER A 51 12.62 -3.30 3.39
C SER A 51 13.58 -2.67 4.41
N SER A 52 14.82 -3.15 4.51
CA SER A 52 15.85 -2.58 5.39
C SER A 52 16.28 -1.16 5.02
N ILE A 53 15.99 -0.67 3.82
CA ILE A 53 16.33 0.71 3.40
C ILE A 53 15.68 1.80 4.26
N PHE A 54 14.58 1.46 4.94
CA PHE A 54 13.87 2.38 5.83
C PHE A 54 14.51 2.46 7.22
N LYS A 55 15.59 1.70 7.48
CA LYS A 55 16.37 1.85 8.70
C LYS A 55 17.34 3.01 8.53
N LEU A 56 17.13 4.07 9.31
CA LEU A 56 18.05 5.20 9.36
C LEU A 56 19.33 4.79 10.09
N LYS A 57 20.45 5.04 9.42
CA LYS A 57 21.76 4.95 10.04
C LYS A 57 22.14 6.30 10.62
N LYS A 58 22.69 6.31 11.83
CA LYS A 58 23.23 7.51 12.47
C LYS A 58 24.61 7.84 11.90
N LEU A 59 25.05 9.10 12.05
CA LEU A 59 26.37 9.56 11.62
C LEU A 59 27.50 8.66 12.18
N ASP A 60 27.38 8.24 13.44
CA ASP A 60 28.35 7.41 14.15
C ASP A 60 28.61 6.06 13.45
N GLU A 61 27.62 5.52 12.74
CA GLU A 61 27.71 4.26 12.00
C GLU A 61 28.54 4.37 10.71
N PHE A 62 28.91 5.57 10.30
CA PHE A 62 29.74 5.82 9.12
C PHE A 62 31.22 6.07 9.46
N GLY A 63 31.55 6.07 10.76
CA GLY A 63 32.91 6.20 11.27
C GLY A 63 33.69 4.89 11.26
N GLY A 64 34.90 4.93 11.83
CA GLY A 64 35.78 3.77 11.98
C GLY A 64 37.17 4.18 12.48
N PRO A 65 38.02 3.22 12.89
CA PRO A 65 39.32 3.50 13.52
C PRO A 65 40.28 4.32 12.62
N ASN A 66 40.09 4.26 11.30
CA ASN A 66 40.89 4.97 10.30
C ASN A 66 40.09 6.01 9.50
N VAL A 67 38.94 6.47 10.02
CA VAL A 67 38.07 7.42 9.32
C VAL A 67 38.03 8.72 10.10
N THR A 68 38.49 9.81 9.46
CA THR A 68 38.41 11.14 10.05
C THR A 68 36.96 11.64 10.07
N GLU A 69 36.64 12.54 11.01
CA GLU A 69 35.30 13.14 11.12
C GLU A 69 34.83 13.78 9.80
N ALA A 70 35.75 14.40 9.05
CA ALA A 70 35.45 14.97 7.74
C ALA A 70 34.99 13.90 6.73
N ILE A 71 35.66 12.75 6.68
CA ILE A 71 35.30 11.65 5.78
C ILE A 71 33.99 10.99 6.24
N GLN A 72 33.81 10.81 7.54
CA GLN A 72 32.57 10.31 8.13
C GLN A 72 31.37 11.18 7.75
N LYS A 73 31.51 12.51 7.88
CA LYS A 73 30.49 13.47 7.46
C LYS A 73 30.21 13.39 5.96
N MET A 74 31.23 13.32 5.11
CA MET A 74 31.02 13.16 3.66
C MET A 74 30.25 11.88 3.32
N ARG A 75 30.58 10.75 3.98
CA ARG A 75 29.88 9.46 3.78
C ARG A 75 28.42 9.56 4.19
N TYR A 76 28.15 10.19 5.34
CA TYR A 76 26.79 10.42 5.81
C TYR A 76 26.01 11.36 4.87
N ASP A 77 26.61 12.46 4.44
CA ASP A 77 25.98 13.41 3.51
C ASP A 77 25.63 12.71 2.17
N HIS A 78 26.52 11.85 1.67
CA HIS A 78 26.27 11.02 0.48
C HIS A 78 25.15 9.99 0.73
N TYR A 79 25.14 9.33 1.89
CA TYR A 79 24.08 8.41 2.28
C TYR A 79 22.72 9.09 2.30
N VAL A 80 22.61 10.27 2.93
CA VAL A 80 21.36 11.04 3.01
C VAL A 80 20.87 11.41 1.62
N LYS A 81 21.77 11.90 0.74
CA LYS A 81 21.41 12.21 -0.66
C LYS A 81 20.89 10.99 -1.42
N LYS A 82 21.59 9.85 -1.34
CA LYS A 82 21.13 8.60 -1.97
C LYS A 82 19.77 8.17 -1.44
N MET A 83 19.59 8.22 -0.13
CA MET A 83 18.34 7.85 0.52
C MET A 83 17.17 8.74 0.07
N GLU A 84 17.38 10.05 -0.04
CA GLU A 84 16.37 11.00 -0.56
C GLU A 84 15.93 10.62 -1.99
N ILE A 85 16.88 10.26 -2.86
CA ILE A 85 16.61 9.82 -4.24
C ILE A 85 15.80 8.52 -4.21
N THR A 86 16.26 7.51 -3.48
CA THR A 86 15.59 6.21 -3.36
C THR A 86 14.15 6.35 -2.85
N PHE A 87 13.90 7.19 -1.84
CA PHE A 87 12.55 7.40 -1.34
C PHE A 87 11.64 8.11 -2.35
N LYS A 88 12.19 9.03 -3.16
CA LYS A 88 11.45 9.66 -4.24
C LYS A 88 11.03 8.64 -5.29
N GLU A 89 11.92 7.74 -5.69
CA GLU A 89 11.64 6.65 -6.64
C GLU A 89 10.54 5.71 -6.11
N ILE A 90 10.66 5.27 -4.86
CA ILE A 90 9.66 4.40 -4.23
C ILE A 90 8.30 5.08 -4.16
N SER A 91 8.27 6.36 -3.79
CA SER A 91 7.04 7.15 -3.75
C SER A 91 6.37 7.24 -5.13
N GLN A 92 7.15 7.48 -6.18
CA GLN A 92 6.65 7.50 -7.56
C GLN A 92 6.12 6.12 -7.99
N LYS A 93 6.87 5.04 -7.72
CA LYS A 93 6.44 3.68 -8.05
C LYS A 93 5.17 3.29 -7.31
N ARG A 94 5.06 3.65 -6.02
CA ARG A 94 3.84 3.47 -5.21
C ARG A 94 2.63 4.19 -5.83
N LYS A 95 2.81 5.40 -6.36
CA LYS A 95 1.74 6.14 -7.07
C LYS A 95 1.33 5.41 -8.35
N GLN A 96 2.28 4.91 -9.13
CA GLN A 96 2.01 4.14 -10.36
C GLN A 96 1.21 2.86 -10.06
N ILE A 97 1.63 2.08 -9.06
CA ILE A 97 0.93 0.86 -8.62
C ILE A 97 -0.49 1.21 -8.16
N THR A 98 -0.65 2.27 -7.37
CA THR A 98 -1.97 2.71 -6.92
C THR A 98 -2.88 3.09 -8.08
N LYS A 99 -2.36 3.79 -9.10
CA LYS A 99 -3.11 4.15 -10.30
C LYS A 99 -3.52 2.90 -11.10
N LYS A 100 -2.59 1.96 -11.30
CA LYS A 100 -2.85 0.69 -12.01
C LYS A 100 -3.96 -0.13 -11.33
N ASN A 101 -3.88 -0.28 -10.01
CA ASN A 101 -4.86 -1.09 -9.26
C ASN A 101 -6.27 -0.47 -9.28
N LYS A 102 -6.37 0.87 -9.28
CA LYS A 102 -7.67 1.56 -9.48
C LYS A 102 -8.25 1.30 -10.86
N GLY A 103 -7.43 1.35 -11.91
CA GLY A 103 -7.89 1.06 -13.27
C GLY A 103 -8.42 -0.37 -13.43
N LEU A 104 -7.74 -1.35 -12.83
CA LEU A 104 -8.18 -2.75 -12.84
C LEU A 104 -9.49 -2.98 -12.07
N GLN A 105 -9.68 -2.29 -10.94
CA GLN A 105 -10.94 -2.34 -10.20
C GLN A 105 -12.09 -1.77 -11.02
N ASN A 106 -11.91 -0.62 -11.69
CA ASN A 106 -12.96 -0.04 -12.54
C ASN A 106 -13.36 -0.99 -13.68
N ILE A 107 -12.39 -1.61 -14.37
CA ILE A 107 -12.67 -2.58 -15.44
C ILE A 107 -13.42 -3.81 -14.90
N GLN A 108 -13.08 -4.30 -13.71
CA GLN A 108 -13.81 -5.40 -13.07
C GLN A 108 -15.24 -5.03 -12.68
N LEU A 109 -15.46 -3.81 -12.18
CA LEU A 109 -16.80 -3.31 -11.92
C LEU A 109 -17.61 -3.22 -13.21
N GLU A 110 -17.08 -2.61 -14.27
CA GLU A 110 -17.76 -2.52 -15.58
C GLU A 110 -18.14 -3.90 -16.12
N LYS A 111 -17.22 -4.87 -16.08
CA LYS A 111 -17.53 -6.26 -16.48
C LYS A 111 -18.59 -6.93 -15.60
N SER A 112 -18.73 -6.51 -14.35
CA SER A 112 -19.75 -7.04 -13.45
C SER A 112 -21.11 -6.41 -13.74
N PHE A 113 -21.16 -5.08 -13.95
CA PHE A 113 -22.37 -4.38 -14.37
C PHE A 113 -22.94 -4.90 -15.70
N HIS A 114 -22.10 -5.11 -16.72
CA HIS A 114 -22.56 -5.65 -18.01
C HIS A 114 -23.07 -7.09 -17.91
N ARG A 115 -22.57 -7.88 -16.95
CA ARG A 115 -23.13 -9.22 -16.71
C ARG A 115 -24.53 -9.12 -16.12
N ASP A 116 -24.74 -8.23 -15.15
CA ASP A 116 -26.04 -8.07 -14.49
C ASP A 116 -27.13 -7.56 -15.46
N GLU A 117 -26.79 -6.64 -16.39
CA GLU A 117 -27.72 -6.22 -17.46
C GLU A 117 -28.09 -7.38 -18.39
N GLY A 118 -27.10 -8.21 -18.79
CA GLY A 118 -27.34 -9.38 -19.62
C GLY A 118 -28.26 -10.41 -18.94
N TYR A 119 -28.14 -10.59 -17.62
CA TYR A 119 -29.06 -11.43 -16.85
C TYR A 119 -30.48 -10.86 -16.78
N LEU A 120 -30.63 -9.56 -16.55
CA LEU A 120 -31.95 -8.91 -16.52
C LEU A 120 -32.65 -9.00 -17.89
N GLN A 121 -31.90 -8.83 -18.97
CA GLN A 121 -32.44 -8.95 -20.33
C GLN A 121 -32.86 -10.40 -20.64
N MET A 122 -32.08 -11.39 -20.23
CA MET A 122 -32.44 -12.81 -20.37
C MET A 122 -33.68 -13.18 -19.56
N ILE A 123 -33.81 -12.68 -18.32
CA ILE A 123 -35.00 -12.89 -17.49
C ILE A 123 -36.22 -12.25 -18.14
N TYR A 124 -36.09 -11.02 -18.66
CA TYR A 124 -37.19 -10.33 -19.33
C TYR A 124 -37.67 -11.05 -20.60
N ILE A 125 -36.75 -11.54 -21.43
CA ILE A 125 -37.08 -12.33 -22.62
C ILE A 125 -37.77 -13.64 -22.20
N HIS A 126 -37.26 -14.33 -21.18
CA HIS A 126 -37.89 -15.56 -20.69
C HIS A 126 -39.31 -15.33 -20.19
N PHE A 127 -39.53 -14.22 -19.45
CA PHE A 127 -40.85 -13.85 -18.95
C PHE A 127 -41.83 -13.50 -20.08
N LEU A 128 -41.38 -12.77 -21.09
CA LEU A 128 -42.20 -12.47 -22.28
C LEU A 128 -42.59 -13.74 -23.03
N VAL A 129 -41.65 -14.67 -23.23
CA VAL A 129 -41.92 -15.95 -23.92
C VAL A 129 -42.90 -16.81 -23.14
N GLN A 130 -42.81 -16.86 -21.81
CA GLN A 130 -43.78 -17.56 -20.96
C GLN A 130 -45.17 -16.93 -20.94
N SER A 131 -45.29 -15.63 -21.24
CA SER A 131 -46.57 -14.90 -21.24
C SER A 131 -47.33 -15.00 -22.56
N MET A 132 -46.71 -15.57 -23.60
CA MET A 132 -47.29 -15.74 -24.94
C MET A 132 -47.77 -17.18 -25.24
N ILE A 133 -47.69 -18.08 -24.25
CA ILE A 133 -48.21 -19.45 -24.28
C ILE A 133 -49.38 -19.53 -23.30
#